data_AF-U6MK36-F1
#
_entry.id   AF-U6MK36-F1
#
_cell.length_a   1.000
_cell.length_b   1.000
_cell.length_c   1.000
_cell.angle_alpha   90.00
_cell.angle_beta   90.00
_cell.angle_gamma   90.00
#
_symmetry.space_group_name_H-M   'P 1'
#
loop_
_entity.id
_entity.type
_entity.pdbx_description
1 polymer ?
#
loop_
_entity_poly.entity_id
_entity_poly.type
_entity_poly.pdbx_seq_one_letter_code
_entity_poly.pdbx_strand_id
1 'polypeptide(L)'
;MRAYTTAYVDSCTHCHTSKSLSQTPAGLLQQLLIPSRRWAYVSLDFITDLPLTKTGHDWILVMVDSLSKIAHFVPAKKPFTAADTVELLADRLIRHHGFPEVLISDRDPRFQSGL
;
A
#
# COMPACT_ATOMS: atom_id res chain seq x y z
N MET A 1 15.40 -47.05 -1.09
CA MET A 1 14.52 -46.36 -2.07
C MET A 1 14.15 -44.94 -1.62
N ARG A 2 13.48 -44.75 -0.47
CA ARG A 2 13.09 -43.41 0.03
C ARG A 2 14.22 -42.37 0.10
N ALA A 3 15.38 -42.72 0.67
CA ALA A 3 16.51 -41.80 0.81
C ALA A 3 17.04 -41.26 -0.54
N TYR A 4 17.04 -42.10 -1.58
CA TYR A 4 17.43 -41.69 -2.93
C TYR A 4 16.41 -40.72 -3.54
N THR A 5 15.12 -41.02 -3.40
CA THR A 5 14.04 -40.14 -3.86
C THR A 5 14.11 -38.78 -3.17
N THR A 6 14.38 -38.74 -1.87
CA THR A 6 14.56 -37.48 -1.13
C THR A 6 15.78 -36.71 -1.65
N ALA A 7 16.96 -37.35 -1.77
CA ALA A 7 18.15 -36.68 -2.29
C ALA A 7 17.99 -36.16 -3.73
N TYR A 8 17.26 -36.89 -4.58
CA TYR A 8 16.94 -36.44 -5.94
C TYR A 8 15.99 -35.24 -5.94
N VAL A 9 14.93 -35.28 -5.13
CA VAL A 9 13.99 -34.16 -5.01
C VAL A 9 14.68 -32.94 -4.40
N ASP A 10 15.57 -33.12 -3.42
CA ASP A 10 16.32 -32.04 -2.75
C ASP A 10 17.36 -31.39 -3.67
N SER A 11 17.86 -32.10 -4.68
CA SER A 11 18.80 -31.56 -5.67
C SER A 11 18.14 -31.04 -6.95
N CYS A 12 16.84 -31.35 -7.16
CA CYS A 12 16.14 -30.97 -8.37
C CYS A 12 15.56 -29.54 -8.27
N THR A 13 16.12 -28.63 -9.06
CA THR A 13 15.68 -27.23 -9.14
C THR A 13 14.22 -27.08 -9.58
N HIS A 14 13.78 -27.89 -10.54
CA HIS A 14 12.38 -27.87 -10.99
C HIS A 14 11.42 -28.31 -9.86
N CYS A 15 11.81 -29.32 -9.08
CA CYS A 15 11.03 -29.74 -7.92
C CYS A 15 10.96 -28.65 -6.85
N HIS A 16 12.04 -27.91 -6.59
CA HIS A 16 12.05 -26.81 -5.63
C HIS A 16 11.23 -25.60 -6.08
N THR A 17 11.31 -25.24 -7.36
CA THR A 17 10.56 -24.09 -7.91
C THR A 17 9.07 -24.40 -8.03
N SER A 18 8.70 -25.64 -8.35
CA SER A 18 7.30 -26.03 -8.56
C SER A 18 6.58 -26.46 -7.29
N LYS A 19 7.29 -26.95 -6.26
CA LYS A 19 6.66 -27.29 -4.98
C LYS A 19 6.52 -26.03 -4.13
N SER A 20 5.31 -25.80 -3.61
CA SER A 20 5.16 -24.93 -2.46
C SER A 20 5.89 -25.55 -1.28
N LEU A 21 6.88 -24.84 -0.74
CA LEU A 21 7.43 -25.15 0.57
C LEU A 21 6.26 -25.22 1.56
N SER A 22 6.17 -26.28 2.36
CA SER A 22 5.25 -26.29 3.50
C SER A 22 5.56 -25.04 4.31
N GLN A 23 4.60 -24.11 4.39
CA GLN A 23 4.85 -22.77 4.89
C GLN A 23 5.57 -22.87 6.24
N THR A 24 6.73 -22.22 6.35
CA THR A 24 7.29 -21.88 7.65
C THR A 24 6.19 -21.21 8.47
N PRO A 25 6.17 -21.37 9.81
CA PRO A 25 5.17 -20.72 10.65
C PRO A 25 5.13 -19.24 10.27
N ALA A 26 3.94 -18.72 9.97
CA ALA A 26 3.79 -17.31 9.61
C ALA A 26 4.48 -16.46 10.69
N GLY A 27 5.40 -15.59 10.27
CA GLY A 27 6.04 -14.66 11.19
C GLY A 27 4.99 -13.80 11.89
N LEU A 28 5.32 -13.29 13.08
CA LEU A 28 4.43 -12.38 13.78
C LEU A 28 4.23 -11.10 12.93
N LEU A 29 2.99 -10.62 12.85
CA LEU A 29 2.70 -9.34 12.22
C LEU A 29 3.45 -8.23 12.98
N GLN A 30 4.22 -7.43 12.25
CA GLN A 30 4.83 -6.24 12.82
C GLN A 30 3.81 -5.11 12.83
N GLN A 31 3.32 -4.75 14.02
CA GLN A 31 2.41 -3.62 14.17
C GLN A 31 3.16 -2.30 13.94
N LEU A 32 2.46 -1.34 13.34
CA LEU A 32 2.92 0.04 13.26
C LEU A 32 2.98 0.65 14.66
N LEU A 33 3.94 1.54 14.89
CA LEU A 33 3.98 2.35 16.11
C LEU A 33 2.68 3.16 16.21
N ILE A 34 2.09 3.18 17.42
CA ILE A 34 0.89 3.97 17.69
C ILE A 34 1.32 5.44 17.81
N PRO A 35 0.86 6.34 16.93
CA PRO A 35 1.20 7.76 17.02
C PRO A 35 0.52 8.42 18.23
N SER A 36 1.17 9.42 18.82
CA SER A 36 0.64 10.19 19.96
C SER A 36 -0.33 11.31 19.56
N ARG A 37 -0.36 11.68 18.28
CA ARG A 37 -1.14 12.79 17.73
C ARG A 37 -1.92 12.34 16.49
N ARG A 38 -3.18 12.80 16.37
CA ARG A 38 -3.99 12.60 15.16
C ARG A 38 -3.28 13.20 13.95
N TRP A 39 -3.36 12.51 12.82
CA TRP A 39 -2.76 12.90 11.55
C TRP A 39 -1.23 12.94 11.53
N ALA A 40 -0.56 12.47 12.59
CA ALA A 40 0.89 12.32 12.55
C ALA A 40 1.30 11.18 11.61
N TYR A 41 0.57 10.06 11.63
CA TYR A 41 0.84 8.89 10.80
C TYR A 41 -0.36 8.65 9.90
N VAL A 42 -0.19 8.82 8.59
CA VAL A 42 -1.29 8.74 7.62
C VAL A 42 -1.00 7.65 6.62
N SER A 43 -1.94 6.73 6.44
CA SER A 43 -1.85 5.74 5.37
C SER A 43 -2.50 6.28 4.10
N LEU A 44 -1.85 6.08 2.96
CA LEU A 44 -2.29 6.47 1.63
C LEU A 44 -2.58 5.23 0.79
N ASP A 45 -3.65 5.28 0.02
CA ASP A 45 -4.01 4.23 -0.93
C ASP A 45 -4.80 4.81 -2.11
N PHE A 46 -4.77 4.13 -3.25
CA PHE A 46 -5.62 4.45 -4.40
C PHE A 46 -6.60 3.33 -4.66
N ILE A 47 -7.89 3.69 -4.66
CA ILE A 47 -8.92 2.84 -5.24
C ILE A 47 -9.03 3.23 -6.71
N THR A 48 -8.62 2.32 -7.59
CA THR A 48 -8.60 2.55 -9.04
C THR A 48 -9.72 1.80 -9.77
N ASP A 49 -9.89 2.14 -11.05
CA ASP A 49 -10.74 1.42 -12.00
C ASP A 49 -12.22 1.34 -11.58
N LEU A 50 -12.72 2.40 -10.96
CA LEU A 50 -14.13 2.55 -10.63
C LEU A 50 -14.93 2.97 -11.87
N PRO A 51 -16.26 2.74 -11.87
CA PRO A 51 -17.13 3.30 -12.88
C PRO A 51 -16.99 4.82 -12.98
N LEU A 52 -16.85 5.32 -14.21
CA LEU A 52 -16.69 6.75 -14.46
C LEU A 52 -17.91 7.52 -13.95
N THR A 53 -17.67 8.48 -13.06
CA THR A 53 -18.72 9.39 -12.58
C THR A 53 -19.10 10.41 -13.65
N LYS A 54 -20.27 11.07 -13.48
CA LYS A 54 -20.72 12.15 -14.39
C LYS A 54 -19.73 13.32 -14.49
N THR A 55 -18.90 13.51 -13.46
CA THR A 55 -17.86 14.55 -13.40
C THR A 55 -16.49 14.06 -13.88
N GLY A 56 -16.40 12.83 -14.38
CA GLY A 56 -15.20 12.30 -15.02
C GLY A 56 -14.13 11.72 -14.08
N HIS A 57 -14.49 11.42 -12.83
CA HIS A 57 -13.60 10.75 -11.87
C HIS A 57 -13.83 9.24 -11.89
N ASP A 58 -12.74 8.48 -11.98
CA ASP A 58 -12.72 7.03 -11.95
C ASP A 58 -11.89 6.46 -10.79
N TRP A 59 -11.14 7.30 -10.07
CA TRP A 59 -10.25 6.91 -8.97
C TRP A 59 -10.61 7.62 -7.66
N ILE A 60 -10.15 7.08 -6.53
CA ILE A 60 -10.22 7.73 -5.22
C ILE A 60 -8.86 7.62 -4.54
N LEU A 61 -8.30 8.77 -4.12
CA LEU A 61 -7.20 8.82 -3.17
C LEU A 61 -7.77 8.72 -1.75
N VAL A 62 -7.32 7.71 -1.02
CA VAL A 62 -7.71 7.43 0.36
C VAL A 62 -6.59 7.87 1.29
N MET A 63 -6.93 8.66 2.31
CA MET A 63 -5.98 9.11 3.34
C MET A 63 -6.56 8.82 4.71
N VAL A 64 -5.94 7.92 5.48
CA VAL A 64 -6.48 7.48 6.78
C VAL A 64 -5.53 7.83 7.90
N ASP A 65 -6.05 8.50 8.93
CA ASP A 65 -5.33 8.72 10.18
C ASP A 65 -5.16 7.40 10.94
N SER A 66 -3.91 7.05 11.23
CA SER A 66 -3.59 5.79 11.91
C SER A 66 -4.13 5.74 13.33
N LEU A 67 -4.29 6.89 14.00
CA LEU A 67 -4.78 6.98 15.39
C LEU A 67 -6.30 6.90 15.49
N SER A 68 -7.01 7.85 14.88
CA SER A 68 -8.46 7.99 15.00
C SER A 68 -9.26 7.18 13.99
N LYS A 69 -8.60 6.64 12.96
CA LYS A 69 -9.22 5.94 11.82
C LYS A 69 -10.17 6.81 10.98
N ILE A 70 -10.12 8.13 11.14
CA ILE A 70 -10.81 9.06 10.24
C ILE A 70 -10.15 8.98 8.86
N ALA A 71 -10.97 8.91 7.82
CA ALA A 71 -10.51 8.80 6.43
C ALA A 71 -11.02 9.97 5.59
N HIS A 72 -10.16 10.48 4.71
CA HIS A 72 -10.55 11.32 3.57
C HIS A 72 -10.60 10.46 2.31
N PHE A 73 -11.72 10.57 1.59
CA PHE A 73 -11.90 9.98 0.28
C PHE A 73 -11.96 11.10 -0.75
N VAL A 74 -10.90 11.24 -1.52
CA VAL A 74 -10.74 12.36 -2.47
C VAL A 74 -10.87 11.82 -3.89
N PRO A 75 -11.84 12.31 -4.68
CA PRO A 75 -12.00 11.86 -6.05
C PRO A 75 -10.78 12.26 -6.89
N ALA A 76 -10.33 11.33 -7.72
CA ALA A 76 -9.19 11.44 -8.63
C ALA A 76 -9.60 10.95 -10.02
N LYS A 77 -8.82 11.30 -11.05
CA LYS A 77 -9.09 10.90 -12.44
C LYS A 77 -7.81 10.52 -13.16
N LYS A 78 -7.89 9.59 -14.11
CA LYS A 78 -6.77 9.31 -15.04
C LYS A 78 -6.55 10.44 -16.06
N PRO A 79 -5.30 10.66 -16.53
CA PRO A 79 -4.07 10.18 -15.92
C PRO A 79 -3.83 10.91 -14.58
N PHE A 80 -3.23 10.20 -13.62
CA PHE A 80 -2.94 10.75 -12.30
C PHE A 80 -1.47 10.54 -11.99
N THR A 81 -0.78 11.61 -11.63
CA THR A 81 0.67 11.66 -11.42
C THR A 81 1.02 11.82 -9.95
N ALA A 82 2.29 11.65 -9.60
CA ALA A 82 2.76 11.93 -8.25
C ALA A 82 2.64 13.42 -7.86
N ALA A 83 2.77 14.33 -8.83
CA ALA A 83 2.54 15.76 -8.60
C ALA A 83 1.08 16.02 -8.19
N ASP A 84 0.13 15.37 -8.84
CA ASP A 84 -1.30 15.45 -8.48
C ASP A 84 -1.55 14.88 -7.06
N THR A 85 -0.84 13.81 -6.68
CA THR A 85 -0.88 13.28 -5.30
C THR A 85 -0.45 14.35 -4.30
N VAL A 86 0.67 15.03 -4.56
CA VAL A 86 1.22 16.06 -3.67
C VAL A 86 0.26 17.25 -3.56
N GLU A 87 -0.34 17.68 -4.66
CA GLU A 87 -1.32 18.77 -4.66
C GLU A 87 -2.55 18.41 -3.82
N LEU A 88 -3.07 17.19 -3.96
CA LEU A 88 -4.22 16.75 -3.17
C LEU A 88 -3.88 16.53 -1.70
N LEU A 89 -2.68 16.05 -1.38
CA LEU A 89 -2.20 16.01 0.01
C LEU A 89 -2.12 17.42 0.59
N ALA A 90 -1.61 18.40 -0.17
CA ALA A 90 -1.54 19.78 0.28
C ALA A 90 -2.93 20.37 0.55
N ASP A 91 -3.86 20.27 -0.41
CA ASP A 91 -5.19 20.87 -0.31
C ASP A 91 -6.12 20.14 0.67
N ARG A 92 -6.08 18.81 0.73
CA ARG A 92 -7.08 18.01 1.46
C ARG A 92 -6.59 17.47 2.80
N LEU A 93 -5.29 17.27 2.97
CA LEU A 93 -4.71 16.78 4.22
C LEU A 93 -4.02 17.91 5.00
N ILE A 94 -2.97 18.48 4.42
CA ILE A 94 -2.05 19.40 5.11
C ILE A 94 -2.75 20.69 5.49
N ARG A 95 -3.54 21.27 4.57
CA ARG A 95 -4.34 22.47 4.82
C ARG A 95 -5.26 22.35 6.03
N HIS A 96 -5.80 21.15 6.29
CA HIS A 96 -6.81 20.93 7.34
C HIS A 96 -6.21 20.39 8.65
N HIS A 97 -5.17 19.57 8.58
CA HIS A 97 -4.65 18.81 9.73
C HIS A 97 -3.18 19.07 10.05
N GLY A 98 -2.49 19.86 9.21
CA GLY A 98 -1.05 20.09 9.28
C GLY A 98 -0.24 18.97 8.63
N PHE A 99 1.09 19.09 8.69
CA PHE A 99 1.99 18.12 8.09
C PHE A 99 2.01 16.80 8.89
N PRO A 100 1.86 15.65 8.20
CA PRO A 100 2.11 14.35 8.81
C PRO A 100 3.61 14.15 9.04
N GLU A 101 3.94 13.38 10.07
CA GLU A 101 5.30 12.94 10.38
C GLU A 101 5.68 11.71 9.53
N VAL A 102 4.70 10.84 9.27
CA VAL A 102 4.88 9.61 8.49
C VAL A 102 3.73 9.44 7.51
N LEU A 103 4.08 9.20 6.24
CA LEU A 103 3.17 8.72 5.21
C LEU A 103 3.47 7.23 4.96
N ILE A 104 2.42 6.40 4.98
CA ILE A 104 2.52 4.96 4.78
C ILE A 104 1.73 4.62 3.52
N SER A 105 2.38 4.18 2.47
CA SER A 105 1.72 3.74 1.24
C SER A 105 2.19 2.35 0.83
N ASP A 106 1.53 1.77 -0.16
CA ASP A 106 2.10 0.69 -0.93
C ASP A 106 3.25 1.20 -1.83
N ARG A 107 3.73 0.33 -2.72
CA ARG A 107 4.81 0.65 -3.68
C ARG A 107 4.28 1.18 -5.00
N ASP A 108 3.10 1.81 -5.02
CA ASP A 108 2.58 2.39 -6.24
C ASP A 108 3.54 3.48 -6.78
N PRO A 109 3.84 3.50 -8.10
CA PRO A 109 4.70 4.52 -8.70
C PRO A 109 4.31 5.96 -8.39
N ARG A 110 3.01 6.23 -8.17
CA ARG A 110 2.47 7.56 -7.82
C ARG A 110 2.90 8.03 -6.42
N PHE A 111 3.42 7.14 -5.57
CA PHE A 111 4.00 7.47 -4.27
C PHE A 111 5.53 7.37 -4.24
N GLN A 112 6.13 6.74 -5.26
CA GLN A 112 7.56 6.41 -5.28
C GLN A 112 8.37 7.20 -6.32
N SER A 113 7.73 7.88 -7.27
CA SER A 113 8.46 8.61 -8.31
C SER A 113 9.23 9.79 -7.73
N GLY A 114 10.49 9.94 -8.11
CA GLY A 114 11.18 11.23 -8.00
C GLY A 114 10.48 12.22 -8.94
N LEU A 115 9.98 13.32 -8.38
CA LEU A 115 9.44 14.43 -9.16
C LEU A 115 10.48 14.99 -10.15
#